data_AF-A0A328YIQ4-F1
#
_entry.id   AF-A0A328YIQ4-F1
#
_cell.length_a   1.000
_cell.length_b   1.000
_cell.length_c   1.000
_cell.angle_alpha   90.00
_cell.angle_beta   90.00
_cell.angle_gamma   90.00
#
_symmetry.space_group_name_H-M   'P 1'
#
loop_
_entity.id
_entity.type
_entity.pdbx_description
1 polymer ?
#
loop_
_entity_poly.entity_id
_entity_poly.type
_entity_poly.pdbx_seq_one_letter_code
_entity_poly.pdbx_strand_id
1 'polypeptide(L)' 'MERKDKISGVVFIGCMFVGMGLGDLFDNSGPGMLIGMGAGFLSTVLFEMKK' A
#
# COMPACT_ATOMS: atom_id res chain seq x y z
N MET A 1 -4.06 16.20 -15.34
CA MET A 1 -3.44 15.04 -14.65
C MET A 1 -3.70 15.14 -13.13
N GLU A 2 -4.93 15.44 -12.67
CA GLU A 2 -5.11 16.01 -11.32
C GLU A 2 -5.89 15.16 -10.28
N ARG A 3 -6.57 14.08 -10.69
CA ARG A 3 -7.36 13.24 -9.76
C ARG A 3 -6.90 11.80 -9.59
N LYS A 4 -6.22 11.22 -10.58
CA LYS A 4 -5.79 9.82 -10.52
C LYS A 4 -4.62 9.62 -9.54
N ASP A 5 -3.67 10.56 -9.53
CA ASP A 5 -2.54 10.58 -8.58
C ASP A 5 -2.98 10.71 -7.12
N LYS A 6 -4.08 11.42 -6.86
CA LYS A 6 -4.59 11.53 -5.49
C LYS A 6 -5.15 10.20 -4.98
N ILE A 7 -5.81 9.42 -5.84
CA ILE A 7 -6.40 8.14 -5.46
C ILE A 7 -5.29 7.10 -5.27
N SER A 8 -4.31 7.03 -6.16
CA SER A 8 -3.16 6.13 -5.99
C SER A 8 -2.36 6.45 -4.74
N GLY A 9 -2.13 7.73 -4.42
CA GLY A 9 -1.46 8.14 -3.19
C GLY A 9 -2.19 7.71 -1.91
N VAL A 10 -3.52 7.85 -1.89
CA VAL A 10 -4.34 7.42 -0.72
C VAL A 10 -4.34 5.89 -0.57
N VAL A 11 -4.43 5.15 -1.67
CA VAL A 11 -4.38 3.67 -1.65
C VAL A 11 -2.99 3.18 -1.22
N PHE A 12 -1.93 3.88 -1.62
CA PHE A 12 -0.55 3.59 -1.20
C PHE A 12 -0.37 3.80 0.30
N ILE A 13 -0.76 4.97 0.83
CA ILE A 13 -0.74 5.25 2.28
C ILE A 13 -1.57 4.22 3.06
N GLY A 14 -2.74 3.83 2.54
CA GLY A 14 -3.61 2.84 3.16
C GLY A 14 -2.95 1.47 3.27
N CYS A 15 -2.38 0.95 2.18
CA CYS A 15 -1.64 -0.32 2.21
C CYS A 15 -0.43 -0.27 3.15
N MET A 16 0.25 0.88 3.23
CA MET A 16 1.39 1.06 4.12
C MET A 16 0.99 0.99 5.60
N PHE A 17 -0.12 1.66 5.98
CA PHE A 17 -0.67 1.59 7.33
C PHE A 17 -1.17 0.18 7.68
N VAL A 18 -1.83 -0.49 6.73
CA VAL A 18 -2.29 -1.88 6.93
C VAL A 18 -1.11 -2.82 7.11
N GLY A 19 -0.08 -2.73 6.27
CA GLY A 19 1.12 -3.56 6.38
C GLY A 19 1.90 -3.31 7.67
N MET A 20 2.05 -2.04 8.07
CA MET A 20 2.71 -1.68 9.33
C MET A 20 1.92 -2.21 10.54
N GLY A 21 0.59 -2.05 10.57
CA GLY A 21 -0.26 -2.59 11.62
C GLY A 21 -0.25 -4.12 11.67
N LEU A 22 -0.20 -4.79 10.52
CA LEU A 22 -0.05 -6.24 10.45
C LEU A 22 1.33 -6.71 10.96
N GLY A 23 2.39 -5.95 10.68
CA GLY A 23 3.73 -6.25 11.17
C GLY A 23 3.87 -6.10 12.68
N ASP A 24 3.23 -5.07 13.24
CA ASP A 24 3.22 -4.83 14.68
C ASP A 24 2.53 -5.98 15.45
N LEU A 25 1.45 -6.55 14.88
CA LEU A 25 0.77 -7.72 15.45
C LEU A 25 1.63 -8.99 15.48
N PHE A 26 2.65 -9.08 14.63
CA PHE A 26 3.56 -10.24 14.55
C PHE A 26 4.89 -10.01 15.28
N ASP A 27 5.00 -8.94 16.09
CA ASP A 27 6.24 -8.52 16.78
C ASP A 27 7.42 -8.35 15.80
N ASN A 28 7.10 -8.07 14.54
CA ASN A 28 8.06 -8.03 13.43
C ASN A 28 7.64 -6.93 12.46
N SER A 29 7.94 -5.68 12.81
CA SER A 29 7.61 -4.50 12.01
C SER A 29 8.32 -4.48 10.64
N GLY A 30 9.48 -5.13 10.52
CA GLY A 30 10.24 -5.25 9.26
C GLY A 30 9.47 -5.91 8.11
N PRO A 31 9.02 -7.17 8.26
CA PRO A 31 8.22 -7.83 7.23
C PRO A 31 6.86 -7.18 7.01
N GLY A 32 6.23 -6.59 8.03
CA GLY A 32 4.98 -5.84 7.84
C GLY A 32 5.14 -4.61 6.93
N MET A 33 6.24 -3.86 7.08
CA MET A 33 6.56 -2.74 6.21
C MET A 33 6.81 -3.18 4.76
N LEU A 34 7.54 -4.29 4.57
CA LEU A 34 7.79 -4.88 3.24
C LEU A 34 6.50 -5.34 2.56
N ILE A 35 5.60 -5.97 3.32
CA ILE A 35 4.27 -6.37 2.82
C ILE A 35 3.43 -5.15 2.48
N GLY A 36 3.43 -4.11 3.32
CA GLY A 36 2.71 -2.86 3.06
C GLY A 36 3.17 -2.13 1.80
N MET A 37 4.49 -2.05 1.57
CA MET A 37 5.06 -1.52 0.33
C MET A 37 4.70 -2.38 -0.88
N GLY A 38 4.82 -3.71 -0.77
CA GLY A 38 4.46 -4.64 -1.85
C GLY A 38 2.99 -4.56 -2.24
N ALA A 39 2.08 -4.53 -1.25
CA ALA A 39 0.65 -4.39 -1.47
C ALA A 39 0.27 -3.02 -2.08
N GLY A 40 0.92 -1.94 -1.65
CA GLY A 40 0.73 -0.60 -2.21
C GLY A 40 1.18 -0.51 -3.68
N PHE A 41 2.30 -1.15 -4.03
CA PHE A 41 2.78 -1.23 -5.40
C PHE A 41 1.82 -2.05 -6.29
N LEU A 42 1.38 -3.20 -5.78
CA LEU A 42 0.44 -4.08 -6.49
C LEU A 42 -0.92 -3.40 -6.71
N SER A 43 -1.40 -2.63 -5.72
CA SER A 43 -2.63 -1.86 -5.82
C SER A 43 -2.53 -0.74 -6.86
N THR A 44 -1.37 -0.09 -6.97
CA THR A 44 -1.12 0.95 -7.99
C THR A 44 -1.16 0.35 -9.39
N VAL A 45 -0.50 -0.80 -9.59
CA VAL A 45 -0.52 -1.55 -10.85
C VAL A 45 -1.93 -2.04 -11.20
N LEU A 46 -2.67 -2.62 -10.23
CA LEU A 46 -4.03 -3.10 -10.45
C LEU A 46 -4.99 -1.95 -10.81
N PHE A 47 -4.82 -0.78 -10.18
CA PHE A 47 -5.63 0.40 -10.47
C PHE A 47 -5.27 1.04 -11.82
N GLU A 48 -4.02 0.92 -12.27
CA GLU A 48 -3.64 1.25 -13.64
C GLU A 48 -4.20 0.26 -14.66
N MET A 49 -4.14 -1.04 -14.40
CA MET A 49 -4.66 -2.07 -15.33
C MET A 49 -6.18 -2.00 -15.54
N LYS A 50 -6.93 -1.48 -14.55
CA LYS A 50 -8.39 -1.37 -14.64
C LYS A 50 -8.87 -0.13 -15.40
N LYS A 51 -7.96 0.71 -15.91
CA LYS A 51 -8.28 1.85 -16.77
C LYS A 51 -7.87 1.60 -18.21
#